data_AF-A0A2D7BSA2-F1
#
_entry.id   AF-A0A2D7BSA2-F1
#
_cell.length_a   1.000
_cell.length_b   1.000
_cell.length_c   1.000
_cell.angle_alpha   90.00
_cell.angle_beta   90.00
_cell.angle_gamma   90.00
#
_symmetry.space_group_name_H-M   'P 1'
#
loop_
_entity.id
_entity.type
_entity.pdbx_description
1 polymer ?
#
loop_
_entity_poly.entity_id
_entity_poly.type
_entity_poly.pdbx_seq_one_letter_code
_entity_poly.pdbx_strand_id
1 'polypeptide(L)'
;MWPSENENEIVIREIPTESFDPEDTEEIIITNENTEQQNEEITIVDTNETTETELGSIDELFDEGDSSSLDTEISSNTDEIPTTNYRGNPVFTYVGQRIIEMKEEFNKLDQDITLKKNNFDQLRSTGIQSAENYHSIVAAIAARLQIGTTPGNPILLDQYEKAQTELADVGAQGQTIVDVGNQIALLSTRVSYLLEQARSAKKLRGAVDEDHRNLSSFQDNLKMKSVDLVRVLEELNETVRRRDIFLAAERRRLTQLANAIAIGETFGLGLGTIKSLPVLENSEKQQRSESNVSATPIAIFRVNELEKYQQSLFGAVSAALDKAPEATFTLVAVSSTAGNASEQAERAANVQNNVSKVMSSLISMGMPADRLSVSTLAVASIENTEIRVYAD
;
A
#
# COMPACT_ATOMS: atom_id res chain seq x y z
N MET A 1 -36.45 36.26 40.90
CA MET A 1 -35.77 35.57 42.01
C MET A 1 -34.85 34.52 41.40
N TRP A 2 -33.54 34.78 41.47
CA TRP A 2 -32.51 33.79 41.23
C TRP A 2 -32.09 33.21 42.58
N PRO A 3 -31.77 31.91 42.70
CA PRO A 3 -31.02 31.41 43.84
C PRO A 3 -29.52 31.32 43.52
N SER A 4 -28.74 31.62 44.55
CA SER A 4 -27.32 31.91 44.62
C SER A 4 -26.39 30.70 44.64
N GLU A 5 -25.17 30.97 44.21
CA GLU A 5 -23.87 30.38 44.55
C GLU A 5 -23.84 29.42 45.76
N ASN A 6 -23.29 28.23 45.53
CA ASN A 6 -22.47 27.51 46.49
C ASN A 6 -21.09 27.34 45.86
N GLU A 7 -20.10 28.00 46.45
CA GLU A 7 -18.68 27.86 46.14
C GLU A 7 -18.20 26.47 46.57
N ASN A 8 -17.88 25.61 45.60
CA ASN A 8 -17.07 24.42 45.84
C ASN A 8 -15.63 24.74 45.44
N GLU A 9 -14.82 24.99 46.46
CA GLU A 9 -13.37 25.15 46.42
C GLU A 9 -12.70 23.96 45.70
N ILE A 10 -12.08 24.21 44.55
CA ILE A 10 -11.28 23.21 43.84
C ILE A 10 -9.89 23.18 44.50
N VAL A 11 -9.68 22.21 45.37
CA VAL A 11 -8.34 21.89 45.90
C VAL A 11 -7.54 21.20 44.80
N ILE A 12 -6.69 21.96 44.10
CA ILE A 12 -5.67 21.40 43.22
C ILE A 12 -4.59 20.79 44.12
N ARG A 13 -4.52 19.46 44.16
CA ARG A 13 -3.39 18.77 44.79
C ARG A 13 -2.20 18.85 43.83
N GLU A 14 -1.16 19.54 44.24
CA GLU A 14 0.14 19.58 43.57
C GLU A 14 0.70 18.16 43.46
N ILE A 15 1.15 17.80 42.26
CA ILE A 15 1.89 16.57 41.99
C ILE A 15 3.30 16.79 42.54
N PRO A 16 3.86 15.91 43.38
CA PRO A 16 5.24 16.07 43.85
C PRO A 16 6.19 16.02 42.65
N THR A 17 6.99 17.08 42.49
CA THR A 17 8.10 17.17 41.54
C THR A 17 9.25 16.31 42.03
N GLU A 18 9.11 15.00 41.87
CA GLU A 18 10.25 14.09 41.99
C GLU A 18 11.10 14.23 40.73
N SER A 19 12.37 14.51 40.95
CA SER A 19 13.38 14.89 39.97
C SER A 19 13.51 13.88 38.85
N PHE A 20 13.16 14.29 37.64
CA PHE A 20 13.54 13.59 36.42
C PHE A 20 15.03 13.89 36.16
N ASP A 21 15.91 13.04 36.70
CA ASP A 21 17.34 13.05 36.41
C ASP A 21 17.59 12.19 35.15
N PRO A 22 17.99 12.79 34.01
CA PRO A 22 18.21 12.05 32.78
C PRO A 22 19.51 11.21 32.78
N GLU A 23 20.30 11.20 33.86
CA GLU A 23 21.57 10.44 33.92
C GLU A 23 21.45 9.04 34.54
N ASP A 24 20.30 8.63 35.06
CA ASP A 24 20.13 7.30 35.72
C ASP A 24 19.23 6.34 34.92
N THR A 25 19.30 6.40 33.59
CA THR A 25 18.73 5.36 32.74
C THR A 25 19.72 4.21 32.61
N GLU A 26 19.42 3.07 33.23
CA GLU A 26 20.14 1.82 32.98
C GLU A 26 20.16 1.52 31.47
N GLU A 27 21.36 1.50 30.89
CA GLU A 27 21.60 1.15 29.49
C GLU A 27 21.23 -0.31 29.24
N ILE A 28 20.14 -0.55 28.51
CA ILE A 28 19.84 -1.87 27.93
C ILE A 28 20.77 -2.06 26.73
N ILE A 29 21.91 -2.72 26.95
CA ILE A 29 22.82 -3.14 25.89
C ILE A 29 22.16 -4.29 25.12
N ILE A 30 21.62 -4.00 23.94
CA ILE A 30 21.20 -5.02 22.97
C ILE A 30 22.47 -5.49 22.26
N THR A 31 23.01 -6.63 22.69
CA THR A 31 24.08 -7.33 21.98
C THR A 31 23.51 -8.00 20.73
N ASN A 32 23.84 -7.46 19.55
CA ASN A 32 23.70 -8.17 18.29
C ASN A 32 24.72 -9.31 18.23
N GLU A 33 24.31 -10.53 18.59
CA GLU A 33 25.04 -11.73 18.20
C GLU A 33 24.59 -12.17 16.81
N ASN A 34 25.52 -12.02 15.87
CA ASN A 34 25.46 -12.59 14.54
C ASN A 34 26.53 -13.70 14.50
N THR A 35 26.15 -14.97 14.54
CA THR A 35 27.01 -16.07 14.07
C THR A 35 26.17 -17.26 13.60
N GLU A 36 26.10 -17.38 12.27
CA GLU A 36 26.19 -18.59 11.46
C GLU A 36 25.74 -19.94 12.07
N GLN A 37 24.67 -20.52 11.50
CA GLN A 37 24.58 -21.98 11.31
C GLN A 37 23.67 -22.35 10.12
N GLN A 38 24.36 -22.78 9.06
CA GLN A 38 24.09 -23.94 8.19
C GLN A 38 22.77 -24.02 7.39
N ASN A 39 22.96 -23.85 6.08
CA ASN A 39 22.05 -24.24 5.02
C ASN A 39 21.90 -25.78 4.99
N GLU A 40 20.69 -26.29 5.23
CA GLU A 40 20.29 -27.59 4.69
C GLU A 40 19.33 -27.38 3.51
N GLU A 41 19.84 -27.80 2.37
CA GLU A 41 19.26 -27.81 1.03
C GLU A 41 18.15 -28.86 0.97
N ILE A 42 16.89 -28.41 0.83
CA ILE A 42 15.77 -29.33 0.57
C ILE A 42 15.83 -29.73 -0.91
N THR A 43 16.41 -30.90 -1.16
CA THR A 43 16.41 -31.55 -2.48
C THR A 43 15.04 -32.19 -2.73
N ILE A 44 14.32 -31.69 -3.74
CA ILE A 44 13.08 -32.29 -4.23
C ILE A 44 13.50 -33.47 -5.12
N VAL A 45 13.29 -34.70 -4.64
CA VAL A 45 13.41 -35.90 -5.47
C VAL A 45 12.04 -36.22 -6.05
N ASP A 46 11.99 -36.14 -7.36
CA ASP A 46 10.92 -36.53 -8.26
C ASP A 46 10.83 -38.06 -8.32
N THR A 47 9.68 -38.64 -7.95
CA THR A 47 9.35 -40.04 -8.24
C THR A 47 7.90 -40.14 -8.72
N ASN A 48 7.77 -40.26 -10.04
CA ASN A 48 6.54 -40.56 -10.77
C ASN A 48 6.19 -42.06 -10.69
N GLU A 49 4.88 -42.33 -10.58
CA GLU A 49 4.10 -43.49 -11.10
C GLU A 49 4.48 -44.90 -10.63
N THR A 50 3.60 -45.87 -10.34
CA THR A 50 2.15 -46.09 -10.39
C THR A 50 1.91 -47.42 -9.67
N THR A 51 0.76 -47.61 -9.00
CA THR A 51 -0.23 -48.70 -9.23
C THR A 51 -1.19 -48.82 -8.04
N GLU A 52 -2.47 -48.60 -8.35
CA GLU A 52 -3.71 -49.22 -7.85
C GLU A 52 -3.66 -50.09 -6.58
N THR A 53 -4.60 -49.90 -5.65
CA THR A 53 -5.76 -50.82 -5.45
C THR A 53 -6.58 -50.39 -4.21
N GLU A 54 -7.87 -50.14 -4.46
CA GLU A 54 -9.09 -50.31 -3.64
C GLU A 54 -9.19 -49.82 -2.19
N LEU A 55 -10.17 -48.92 -2.01
CA LEU A 55 -10.86 -48.63 -0.76
C LEU A 55 -11.83 -49.77 -0.42
N GLY A 56 -11.75 -50.32 0.79
CA GLY A 56 -12.72 -51.25 1.36
C GLY A 56 -12.85 -51.02 2.87
N SER A 57 -14.05 -50.62 3.27
CA SER A 57 -14.51 -50.15 4.58
C SER A 57 -14.26 -51.10 5.76
N ILE A 58 -13.81 -50.51 6.88
CA ILE A 58 -13.85 -51.06 8.24
C ILE A 58 -15.32 -51.02 8.70
N ASP A 59 -16.08 -52.06 8.36
CA ASP A 59 -17.42 -52.31 8.90
C ASP A 59 -17.69 -53.81 8.83
N GLU A 60 -17.07 -54.57 9.74
CA GLU A 60 -17.45 -55.96 10.05
C GLU A 60 -16.62 -56.44 11.24
N LEU A 61 -17.07 -56.14 12.46
CA LEU A 61 -16.66 -56.89 13.65
C LEU A 61 -17.78 -56.92 14.69
N PHE A 62 -18.92 -57.47 14.29
CA PHE A 62 -19.94 -57.97 15.19
C PHE A 62 -20.52 -59.25 14.59
N ASP A 63 -19.98 -60.41 14.97
CA ASP A 63 -20.83 -61.54 15.39
C ASP A 63 -20.01 -62.65 16.07
N GLU A 64 -20.75 -63.45 16.82
CA GLU A 64 -20.50 -64.76 17.43
C GLU A 64 -20.36 -64.79 18.95
N GLY A 65 -21.47 -65.23 19.54
CA GLY A 65 -21.69 -65.37 20.96
C GLY A 65 -21.14 -66.64 21.57
N ASP A 66 -21.24 -66.68 22.90
CA ASP A 66 -21.42 -67.91 23.64
C ASP A 66 -22.34 -67.63 24.82
N SER A 67 -23.42 -68.40 24.91
CA SER A 67 -24.39 -68.34 25.98
C SER A 67 -24.12 -69.49 26.95
N SER A 68 -23.71 -69.19 28.18
CA SER A 68 -23.98 -70.09 29.30
C SER A 68 -24.19 -69.31 30.60
N SER A 69 -25.36 -69.58 31.17
CA SER A 69 -25.89 -69.15 32.45
C SER A 69 -25.04 -69.56 33.64
N LEU A 70 -24.86 -68.67 34.62
CA LEU A 70 -24.77 -69.04 36.03
C LEU A 70 -25.01 -67.79 36.92
N ASP A 71 -26.15 -67.79 37.59
CA ASP A 71 -26.46 -66.91 38.72
C ASP A 71 -25.43 -67.10 39.83
N THR A 72 -24.95 -66.01 40.44
CA THR A 72 -24.59 -65.93 41.87
C THR A 72 -24.46 -64.46 42.28
N GLU A 73 -25.34 -64.03 43.19
CA GLU A 73 -25.24 -62.78 43.95
C GLU A 73 -23.89 -62.64 44.65
N ILE A 74 -23.33 -61.43 44.73
CA ILE A 74 -22.67 -60.89 45.94
C ILE A 74 -22.67 -59.35 45.88
N SER A 75 -22.91 -58.80 47.06
CA SER A 75 -23.21 -57.41 47.40
C SER A 75 -21.98 -56.48 47.49
N SER A 76 -22.24 -55.20 47.26
CA SER A 76 -21.66 -53.97 47.87
C SER A 76 -20.14 -53.77 48.02
N ASN A 77 -19.63 -52.75 47.31
CA ASN A 77 -18.69 -51.70 47.76
C ASN A 77 -18.55 -50.70 46.59
N THR A 78 -19.33 -49.62 46.52
CA THR A 78 -19.06 -48.29 47.11
C THR A 78 -17.61 -47.81 46.92
N ASP A 79 -17.33 -47.27 45.74
CA ASP A 79 -16.41 -46.14 45.56
C ASP A 79 -17.04 -45.21 44.51
N GLU A 80 -18.01 -44.42 44.97
CA GLU A 80 -18.50 -43.27 44.23
C GLU A 80 -17.37 -42.24 44.12
N ILE A 81 -16.79 -42.11 42.92
CA ILE A 81 -16.08 -40.89 42.55
C ILE A 81 -17.14 -39.79 42.51
N PRO A 82 -17.06 -38.74 43.35
CA PRO A 82 -18.02 -37.67 43.27
C PRO A 82 -17.75 -36.90 41.97
N THR A 83 -18.58 -37.15 40.96
CA THR A 83 -18.73 -36.25 39.83
C THR A 83 -19.38 -34.98 40.36
N THR A 84 -18.59 -34.07 40.93
CA THR A 84 -19.04 -32.71 41.18
C THR A 84 -19.08 -31.96 39.85
N ASN A 85 -19.98 -32.37 38.97
CA ASN A 85 -20.59 -31.48 38.00
C ASN A 85 -21.45 -30.50 38.81
N TYR A 86 -20.80 -29.54 39.47
CA TYR A 86 -21.44 -28.31 39.92
C TYR A 86 -21.78 -27.47 38.66
N ARG A 87 -22.73 -27.96 37.86
CA ARG A 87 -23.64 -27.06 37.15
C ARG A 87 -24.59 -26.54 38.21
N GLY A 88 -24.11 -25.59 39.00
CA GLY A 88 -24.97 -24.82 39.88
C GLY A 88 -26.07 -24.19 39.04
N ASN A 89 -27.29 -24.12 39.58
CA ASN A 89 -28.36 -23.34 38.96
C ASN A 89 -27.83 -21.94 38.63
N PRO A 90 -28.16 -21.38 37.45
CA PRO A 90 -27.72 -20.03 37.10
C PRO A 90 -28.18 -19.06 38.18
N VAL A 91 -27.22 -18.52 38.93
CA VAL A 91 -27.50 -17.47 39.92
C VAL A 91 -27.86 -16.23 39.12
N PHE A 92 -29.06 -15.70 39.31
CA PHE A 92 -29.50 -14.47 38.65
C PHE A 92 -28.75 -13.28 39.24
N THR A 93 -27.65 -12.88 38.59
CA THR A 93 -26.91 -11.65 38.92
C THR A 93 -27.24 -10.55 37.91
N TYR A 94 -27.16 -9.30 38.35
CA TYR A 94 -27.29 -8.14 37.46
C TYR A 94 -26.22 -8.12 36.36
N VAL A 95 -24.99 -8.53 36.71
CA VAL A 95 -23.86 -8.60 35.76
C VAL A 95 -24.07 -9.71 34.73
N GLY A 96 -24.60 -10.88 35.14
CA GLY A 96 -24.97 -11.97 34.24
C GLY A 96 -26.00 -11.54 33.19
N GLN A 97 -27.06 -10.83 33.60
CA GLN A 97 -28.04 -10.28 32.65
C GLN A 97 -27.38 -9.31 31.66
N ARG A 98 -26.50 -8.42 32.14
CA ARG A 98 -25.80 -7.47 31.27
C ARG A 98 -24.84 -8.16 30.29
N ILE A 99 -24.21 -9.26 30.69
CA ILE A 99 -23.36 -10.08 29.82
C ILE A 99 -24.18 -10.69 28.68
N ILE A 100 -25.39 -11.18 28.96
CA ILE A 100 -26.28 -11.75 27.93
C ILE A 100 -26.64 -10.68 26.90
N GLU A 101 -27.05 -9.50 27.34
CA GLU A 101 -27.37 -8.37 26.45
C GLU A 101 -26.17 -7.99 25.57
N MET A 102 -24.97 -7.87 26.16
CA MET A 102 -23.74 -7.57 25.41
C MET A 102 -23.38 -8.67 24.41
N LYS A 103 -23.59 -9.94 24.76
CA LYS A 103 -23.34 -11.07 23.85
C LYS A 103 -24.31 -11.05 22.68
N GLU A 104 -25.58 -10.73 22.89
CA GLU A 104 -26.55 -10.59 21.80
C GLU A 104 -26.18 -9.44 20.85
N GLU A 105 -25.78 -8.28 21.40
CA GLU A 105 -25.31 -7.15 20.60
C GLU A 105 -24.03 -7.51 19.83
N PHE A 106 -23.09 -8.18 20.49
CA PHE A 106 -21.85 -8.65 19.87
C PHE A 106 -22.13 -9.65 18.76
N ASN A 107 -23.05 -10.60 18.92
CA ASN A 107 -23.37 -11.58 17.89
C ASN A 107 -23.92 -10.91 16.63
N LYS A 108 -24.79 -9.90 16.78
CA LYS A 108 -25.28 -9.09 15.64
C LYS A 108 -24.13 -8.35 14.97
N LEU A 109 -23.27 -7.73 15.78
CA LEU A 109 -22.09 -7.01 15.30
C LEU A 109 -21.10 -7.93 14.58
N ASP A 110 -20.87 -9.13 15.08
CA ASP A 110 -19.96 -10.10 14.48
C ASP A 110 -20.47 -10.60 13.13
N GLN A 111 -21.79 -10.82 13.02
CA GLN A 111 -22.45 -11.12 11.74
C GLN A 111 -22.28 -9.97 10.74
N ASP A 112 -22.52 -8.73 11.17
CA ASP A 112 -22.34 -7.55 10.33
C ASP A 112 -20.88 -7.43 9.86
N ILE A 113 -19.91 -7.60 10.76
CA ILE A 113 -18.49 -7.53 10.42
C ILE A 113 -18.12 -8.63 9.41
N THR A 114 -18.58 -9.86 9.64
CA THR A 114 -18.31 -10.99 8.74
C THR A 114 -18.89 -10.73 7.36
N LEU A 115 -20.11 -10.20 7.28
CA LEU A 115 -20.75 -9.82 6.02
C LEU A 115 -19.95 -8.73 5.29
N LYS A 116 -19.49 -7.69 5.99
CA LYS A 116 -18.70 -6.60 5.37
C LYS A 116 -17.33 -7.07 4.93
N LYS A 117 -16.69 -7.95 5.69
CA LYS A 117 -15.42 -8.59 5.30
C LYS A 117 -15.57 -9.42 4.03
N ASN A 118 -16.58 -10.29 3.98
CA ASN A 118 -16.86 -11.09 2.78
C ASN A 118 -17.16 -10.20 1.56
N ASN A 119 -17.88 -9.10 1.76
CA ASN A 119 -18.15 -8.13 0.69
C ASN A 119 -16.85 -7.47 0.19
N PHE A 120 -15.97 -7.07 1.10
CA PHE A 120 -14.65 -6.53 0.74
C PHE A 120 -13.81 -7.55 -0.03
N ASP A 121 -13.75 -8.80 0.42
CA ASP A 121 -13.00 -9.87 -0.25
C ASP A 121 -13.55 -10.16 -1.65
N GLN A 122 -14.88 -10.15 -1.80
CA GLN A 122 -15.54 -10.29 -3.10
C GLN A 122 -15.18 -9.12 -4.03
N LEU A 123 -15.30 -7.87 -3.56
CA LEU A 123 -14.95 -6.68 -4.35
C LEU A 123 -13.49 -6.72 -4.80
N ARG A 124 -12.59 -7.13 -3.90
CA ARG A 124 -11.17 -7.31 -4.23
C ARG A 124 -10.98 -8.37 -5.31
N SER A 125 -11.60 -9.54 -5.17
CA SER A 125 -11.50 -10.63 -6.14
C SER A 125 -12.01 -10.22 -7.53
N THR A 126 -13.18 -9.57 -7.59
CA THR A 126 -13.73 -9.04 -8.84
C THR A 126 -12.82 -7.96 -9.45
N GLY A 127 -12.23 -7.09 -8.62
CA GLY A 127 -11.28 -6.08 -9.11
C GLY A 127 -10.01 -6.67 -9.71
N ILE A 128 -9.48 -7.75 -9.10
CA ILE A 128 -8.35 -8.51 -9.65
C ILE A 128 -8.75 -9.12 -11.00
N GLN A 129 -9.92 -9.76 -11.08
CA GLN A 129 -10.40 -10.38 -12.31
C GLN A 129 -10.57 -9.36 -13.46
N SER A 130 -11.16 -8.20 -13.19
CA SER A 130 -11.28 -7.13 -14.20
C SER A 130 -9.91 -6.59 -14.63
N ALA A 131 -8.95 -6.47 -13.70
CA ALA A 131 -7.58 -6.06 -14.05
C ALA A 131 -6.84 -7.11 -14.90
N GLU A 132 -7.06 -8.40 -14.66
CA GLU A 132 -6.51 -9.50 -15.47
C GLU A 132 -7.09 -9.50 -16.89
N ASN A 133 -8.41 -9.39 -17.01
CA ASN A 133 -9.11 -9.27 -18.30
C ASN A 133 -8.59 -8.06 -19.09
N TYR A 134 -8.51 -6.92 -18.42
CA TYR A 134 -7.94 -5.69 -18.95
C TYR A 134 -6.53 -5.91 -19.51
N HIS A 135 -5.62 -6.50 -18.73
CA HIS A 135 -4.24 -6.73 -19.15
C HIS A 135 -4.14 -7.72 -20.31
N SER A 136 -4.97 -8.75 -20.34
CA SER A 136 -5.07 -9.69 -21.47
C SER A 136 -5.42 -8.97 -22.77
N ILE A 137 -6.42 -8.08 -22.73
CA ILE A 137 -6.85 -7.30 -23.90
C ILE A 137 -5.73 -6.34 -24.34
N VAL A 138 -5.11 -5.62 -23.39
CA VAL A 138 -4.02 -4.70 -23.69
C VAL A 138 -2.80 -5.41 -24.27
N ALA A 139 -2.45 -6.58 -23.75
CA ALA A 139 -1.35 -7.38 -24.28
C ALA A 139 -1.65 -7.83 -25.71
N ALA A 140 -2.88 -8.25 -26.00
CA ALA A 140 -3.30 -8.63 -27.35
C ALA A 140 -3.24 -7.44 -28.34
N ILE A 141 -3.67 -6.25 -27.91
CA ILE A 141 -3.55 -5.02 -28.71
C ILE A 141 -2.08 -4.69 -28.96
N ALA A 142 -1.25 -4.66 -27.91
CA ALA A 142 0.16 -4.32 -28.00
C ALA A 142 0.93 -5.28 -28.93
N ALA A 143 0.67 -6.59 -28.81
CA ALA A 143 1.27 -7.60 -29.68
C ALA A 143 0.93 -7.39 -31.16
N ARG A 144 -0.33 -7.03 -31.46
CA ARG A 144 -0.77 -6.73 -32.84
C ARG A 144 -0.12 -5.44 -33.37
N LEU A 145 -0.05 -4.40 -32.55
CA LEU A 145 0.57 -3.12 -32.93
C LEU A 145 2.09 -3.26 -33.12
N GLN A 146 2.74 -4.20 -32.44
CA GLN A 146 4.18 -4.43 -32.58
C GLN A 146 4.53 -5.03 -33.95
N ILE A 147 3.64 -5.86 -34.49
CA ILE A 147 3.74 -6.40 -35.86
C ILE A 147 3.41 -5.29 -36.89
N GLY A 148 2.65 -4.29 -36.47
CA GLY A 148 2.08 -3.25 -37.31
C GLY A 148 0.71 -3.66 -37.84
N THR A 149 -0.23 -2.71 -37.84
CA THR A 149 -1.57 -2.88 -38.40
C THR A 149 -1.93 -1.70 -39.30
N THR A 150 -3.03 -1.80 -40.03
CA THR A 150 -3.56 -0.64 -40.74
C THR A 150 -3.93 0.47 -39.74
N PRO A 151 -3.64 1.75 -40.05
CA PRO A 151 -4.10 2.88 -39.26
C PRO A 151 -5.62 2.80 -39.02
N GLY A 152 -6.06 2.92 -37.76
CA GLY A 152 -7.49 2.91 -37.42
C GLY A 152 -8.19 1.55 -37.57
N ASN A 153 -7.50 0.44 -37.31
CA ASN A 153 -8.08 -0.90 -37.38
C ASN A 153 -9.32 -1.04 -36.44
N PRO A 154 -10.53 -1.34 -36.96
CA PRO A 154 -11.76 -1.40 -36.15
C PRO A 154 -11.75 -2.55 -35.13
N ILE A 155 -11.00 -3.63 -35.37
CA ILE A 155 -10.90 -4.74 -34.40
C ILE A 155 -10.10 -4.29 -33.17
N LEU A 156 -9.04 -3.51 -33.38
CA LEU A 156 -8.28 -2.96 -32.25
C LEU A 156 -9.06 -1.88 -31.51
N LEU A 157 -9.90 -1.12 -32.22
CA LEU A 157 -10.78 -0.14 -31.60
C LEU A 157 -11.83 -0.80 -30.69
N ASP A 158 -12.48 -1.88 -31.14
CA ASP A 158 -13.40 -2.68 -30.31
C ASP A 158 -12.71 -3.28 -29.08
N GLN A 159 -11.50 -3.82 -29.26
CA GLN A 159 -10.69 -4.31 -28.14
C GLN A 159 -10.32 -3.18 -27.16
N TYR A 160 -10.00 -2.00 -27.68
CA TYR A 160 -9.68 -0.83 -26.87
C TYR A 160 -10.89 -0.34 -26.06
N GLU A 161 -12.09 -0.30 -26.65
CA GLU A 161 -13.33 0.02 -25.94
C GLU A 161 -13.66 -0.99 -24.83
N LYS A 162 -13.41 -2.28 -25.07
CA LYS A 162 -13.52 -3.31 -24.03
C LYS A 162 -12.52 -3.08 -22.89
N ALA A 163 -11.27 -2.77 -23.22
CA ALA A 163 -10.26 -2.42 -22.20
C ALA A 163 -10.65 -1.16 -21.40
N GLN A 164 -11.26 -0.16 -22.05
CA GLN A 164 -11.79 1.01 -21.34
C GLN A 164 -12.89 0.62 -20.35
N THR A 165 -13.80 -0.28 -20.74
CA THR A 165 -14.90 -0.75 -19.91
C THR A 165 -14.38 -1.50 -18.69
N GLU A 166 -13.47 -2.47 -18.88
CA GLU A 166 -12.86 -3.22 -17.77
C GLU A 166 -12.10 -2.28 -16.80
N LEU A 167 -11.39 -1.27 -17.33
CA LEU A 167 -10.71 -0.29 -16.48
C LEU A 167 -11.70 0.61 -15.73
N ALA A 168 -12.84 0.94 -16.34
CA ALA A 168 -13.91 1.70 -15.69
C ALA A 168 -14.55 0.89 -14.56
N ASP A 169 -14.72 -0.43 -14.74
CA ASP A 169 -15.26 -1.33 -13.72
C ASP A 169 -14.32 -1.42 -12.50
N VAL A 170 -13.01 -1.55 -12.72
CA VAL A 170 -12.00 -1.45 -11.63
C VAL A 170 -12.10 -0.10 -10.91
N GLY A 171 -12.39 0.97 -11.65
CA GLY A 171 -12.65 2.30 -11.12
C GLY A 171 -13.88 2.36 -10.22
N ALA A 172 -15.03 1.88 -10.71
CA ALA A 172 -16.32 1.94 -10.04
C ALA A 172 -16.35 1.16 -8.73
N GLN A 173 -15.73 -0.02 -8.70
CA GLN A 173 -15.60 -0.85 -7.49
C GLN A 173 -14.82 -0.16 -6.35
N GLY A 174 -14.05 0.88 -6.67
CA GLY A 174 -13.36 1.66 -5.66
C GLY A 174 -14.23 2.39 -4.69
N GLN A 175 -15.27 3.04 -5.23
CA GLN A 175 -16.19 3.79 -4.41
C GLN A 175 -16.89 2.85 -3.44
N THR A 176 -17.27 1.65 -3.90
CA THR A 176 -17.87 0.64 -3.03
C THR A 176 -16.91 0.12 -1.97
N ILE A 177 -15.61 -0.01 -2.28
CA ILE A 177 -14.58 -0.36 -1.28
C ILE A 177 -14.48 0.74 -0.21
N VAL A 178 -14.44 2.02 -0.60
CA VAL A 178 -14.40 3.15 0.34
C VAL A 178 -15.66 3.16 1.24
N ASP A 179 -16.83 2.91 0.66
CA ASP A 179 -18.09 2.86 1.40
C ASP A 179 -18.10 1.72 2.44
N VAL A 180 -17.59 0.54 2.07
CA VAL A 180 -17.40 -0.59 3.00
C VAL A 180 -16.41 -0.22 4.09
N GLY A 181 -15.32 0.48 3.77
CA GLY A 181 -14.34 0.96 4.75
C GLY A 181 -14.96 1.89 5.79
N ASN A 182 -15.80 2.84 5.37
CA ASN A 182 -16.54 3.71 6.29
C ASN A 182 -17.47 2.93 7.22
N GLN A 183 -18.12 1.88 6.70
CA GLN A 183 -18.98 1.01 7.51
C GLN A 183 -18.17 0.18 8.51
N ILE A 184 -17.03 -0.38 8.11
CA ILE A 184 -16.12 -1.12 9.00
C ILE A 184 -15.57 -0.20 10.10
N ALA A 185 -15.25 1.06 9.78
CA ALA A 185 -14.85 2.05 10.77
C ALA A 185 -15.97 2.31 11.80
N LEU A 186 -17.22 2.44 11.36
CA LEU A 186 -18.37 2.56 12.26
C LEU A 186 -18.52 1.33 13.16
N LEU A 187 -18.38 0.12 12.62
CA LEU A 187 -18.42 -1.12 13.40
C LEU A 187 -17.29 -1.18 14.44
N SER A 188 -16.09 -0.68 14.11
CA SER A 188 -14.95 -0.59 15.04
C SER A 188 -15.26 0.32 16.24
N THR A 189 -15.95 1.45 16.03
CA THR A 189 -16.41 2.29 17.14
C THR A 189 -17.40 1.56 18.04
N ARG A 190 -18.29 0.74 17.48
CA ARG A 190 -19.24 -0.07 18.27
C ARG A 190 -18.52 -1.17 19.06
N VAL A 191 -17.52 -1.85 18.49
CA VAL A 191 -16.69 -2.82 19.22
C VAL A 191 -15.98 -2.12 20.38
N SER A 192 -15.43 -0.94 20.16
CA SER A 192 -14.75 -0.15 21.21
C SER A 192 -15.70 0.23 22.35
N TYR A 193 -16.94 0.62 22.02
CA TYR A 193 -17.98 0.90 23.00
C TYR A 193 -18.34 -0.35 23.84
N LEU A 194 -18.57 -1.50 23.19
CA LEU A 194 -18.84 -2.77 23.88
C LEU A 194 -17.68 -3.20 24.78
N LEU A 195 -16.44 -2.96 24.34
CA LEU A 195 -15.24 -3.26 25.12
C LEU A 195 -15.19 -2.42 26.40
N GLU A 196 -15.50 -1.12 26.32
CA GLU A 196 -15.54 -0.25 27.48
C GLU A 196 -16.71 -0.59 28.42
N GLN A 197 -17.86 -0.97 27.85
CA GLN A 197 -19.00 -1.48 28.61
C GLN A 197 -18.65 -2.77 29.36
N ALA A 198 -17.94 -3.71 28.73
CA ALA A 198 -17.47 -4.93 29.36
C ALA A 198 -16.45 -4.64 30.48
N ARG A 199 -15.51 -3.71 30.26
CA ARG A 199 -14.58 -3.25 31.31
C ARG A 199 -15.31 -2.64 32.50
N SER A 200 -16.33 -1.84 32.24
CA SER A 200 -17.15 -1.20 33.27
C SER A 200 -17.95 -2.24 34.06
N ALA A 201 -18.55 -3.23 33.38
CA ALA A 201 -19.25 -4.33 34.02
C ALA A 201 -18.33 -5.16 34.94
N LYS A 202 -17.03 -5.28 34.60
CA LYS A 202 -16.04 -6.01 35.41
C LYS A 202 -15.75 -5.35 36.75
N LYS A 203 -15.98 -4.02 36.84
CA LYS A 203 -15.76 -3.22 38.05
C LYS A 203 -16.98 -3.21 38.98
N LEU A 204 -18.15 -3.68 38.53
CA LEU A 204 -19.33 -3.76 39.38
C LEU A 204 -19.13 -4.81 40.48
N ARG A 205 -19.60 -4.50 41.69
CA ARG A 205 -19.61 -5.42 42.83
C ARG A 205 -20.87 -6.28 42.81
N GLY A 206 -20.79 -7.51 43.32
CA GLY A 206 -21.94 -8.42 43.46
C GLY A 206 -22.15 -9.39 42.30
N ALA A 207 -21.14 -9.60 41.46
CA ALA A 207 -21.11 -10.68 40.47
C ALA A 207 -20.54 -11.98 41.08
N VAL A 208 -20.91 -13.13 40.50
CA VAL A 208 -20.33 -14.43 40.85
C VAL A 208 -19.02 -14.64 40.09
N ASP A 209 -18.11 -15.48 40.60
CA ASP A 209 -16.84 -15.81 39.94
C ASP A 209 -17.02 -16.31 38.49
N GLU A 210 -18.13 -17.02 38.22
CA GLU A 210 -18.49 -17.48 36.88
C GLU A 210 -18.74 -16.31 35.92
N ASP A 211 -19.48 -15.27 36.35
CA ASP A 211 -19.72 -14.07 35.55
C ASP A 211 -18.40 -13.35 35.25
N HIS A 212 -17.50 -13.27 36.21
CA HIS A 212 -16.18 -12.66 36.01
C HIS A 212 -15.35 -13.41 34.96
N ARG A 213 -15.38 -14.76 34.96
CA ARG A 213 -14.71 -15.58 33.93
C ARG A 213 -15.33 -15.37 32.56
N ASN A 214 -16.67 -15.40 32.49
CA ASN A 214 -17.43 -15.17 31.26
C ASN A 214 -17.19 -13.78 30.66
N LEU A 215 -17.09 -12.77 31.51
CA LEU A 215 -16.80 -11.41 31.10
C LEU A 215 -15.35 -11.24 30.65
N SER A 216 -14.40 -11.94 31.29
CA SER A 216 -13.00 -11.90 30.87
C SER A 216 -12.82 -12.51 29.48
N SER A 217 -13.41 -13.68 29.22
CA SER A 217 -13.34 -14.29 27.88
C SER A 217 -14.04 -13.44 26.83
N PHE A 218 -15.19 -12.84 27.16
CA PHE A 218 -15.88 -11.90 26.27
C PHE A 218 -15.04 -10.65 25.96
N GLN A 219 -14.37 -10.08 26.97
CA GLN A 219 -13.47 -8.95 26.79
C GLN A 219 -12.31 -9.28 25.84
N ASP A 220 -11.72 -10.48 25.96
CA ASP A 220 -10.62 -10.90 25.10
C ASP A 220 -11.08 -11.14 23.66
N ASN A 221 -12.28 -11.70 23.45
CA ASN A 221 -12.91 -11.79 22.13
C ASN A 221 -13.12 -10.40 21.50
N LEU A 222 -13.60 -9.42 22.26
CA LEU A 222 -13.78 -8.05 21.78
C LEU A 222 -12.44 -7.38 21.39
N LYS A 223 -11.38 -7.59 22.19
CA LYS A 223 -10.03 -7.09 21.86
C LYS A 223 -9.53 -7.70 20.55
N MET A 224 -9.65 -9.02 20.40
CA MET A 224 -9.27 -9.72 19.18
C MET A 224 -10.03 -9.16 17.98
N LYS A 225 -11.34 -8.96 18.11
CA LYS A 225 -12.17 -8.40 17.04
C LYS A 225 -11.79 -6.95 16.69
N SER A 226 -11.44 -6.14 17.68
CA SER A 226 -10.95 -4.78 17.46
C SER A 226 -9.66 -4.77 16.64
N VAL A 227 -8.72 -5.67 16.91
CA VAL A 227 -7.46 -5.78 16.15
C VAL A 227 -7.71 -6.27 14.72
N ASP A 228 -8.61 -7.25 14.54
CA ASP A 228 -9.01 -7.73 13.20
C ASP A 228 -9.61 -6.60 12.35
N LEU A 229 -10.48 -5.77 12.93
CA LEU A 229 -11.04 -4.61 12.23
C LEU A 229 -9.99 -3.58 11.83
N VAL A 230 -9.01 -3.29 12.70
CA VAL A 230 -7.90 -2.39 12.36
C VAL A 230 -7.08 -2.96 11.20
N ARG A 231 -6.80 -4.27 11.19
CA ARG A 231 -6.10 -4.93 10.08
C ARG A 231 -6.87 -4.84 8.77
N VAL A 232 -8.18 -5.09 8.79
CA VAL A 232 -9.02 -5.00 7.58
C VAL A 232 -9.07 -3.56 7.06
N LEU A 233 -9.13 -2.55 7.94
CA LEU A 233 -9.08 -1.14 7.54
C LEU A 233 -7.73 -0.77 6.90
N GLU A 234 -6.62 -1.26 7.44
CA GLU A 234 -5.30 -1.03 6.87
C GLU A 234 -5.17 -1.69 5.48
N GLU A 235 -5.61 -2.95 5.36
CA GLU A 235 -5.63 -3.67 4.10
C GLU A 235 -6.50 -2.98 3.04
N LEU A 236 -7.65 -2.42 3.47
CA LEU A 236 -8.54 -1.65 2.62
C LEU A 236 -7.88 -0.36 2.12
N ASN A 237 -7.26 0.41 3.01
CA ASN A 237 -6.56 1.64 2.66
C ASN A 237 -5.41 1.37 1.67
N GLU A 238 -4.61 0.34 1.92
CA GLU A 238 -3.53 -0.06 1.02
C GLU A 238 -4.07 -0.56 -0.33
N THR A 239 -5.21 -1.25 -0.33
CA THR A 239 -5.88 -1.69 -1.57
C THR A 239 -6.39 -0.50 -2.39
N VAL A 240 -7.05 0.47 -1.76
CA VAL A 240 -7.50 1.71 -2.41
C VAL A 240 -6.30 2.46 -3.00
N ARG A 241 -5.24 2.66 -2.22
CA ARG A 241 -4.03 3.36 -2.66
C ARG A 241 -3.37 2.70 -3.87
N ARG A 242 -3.13 1.38 -3.82
CA ARG A 242 -2.52 0.63 -4.93
C ARG A 242 -3.35 0.74 -6.20
N ARG A 243 -4.67 0.66 -6.06
CA ARG A 243 -5.61 0.76 -7.16
C ARG A 243 -5.65 2.16 -7.78
N ASP A 244 -5.58 3.23 -6.99
CA ASP A 244 -5.57 4.59 -7.54
C ASP A 244 -4.28 4.86 -8.34
N ILE A 245 -3.15 4.36 -7.85
CA ILE A 245 -1.87 4.39 -8.57
C ILE A 245 -2.00 3.60 -9.90
N PHE A 246 -2.55 2.40 -9.83
CA PHE A 246 -2.81 1.55 -11.00
C PHE A 246 -3.69 2.26 -12.03
N LEU A 247 -4.87 2.77 -11.64
CA LEU A 247 -5.80 3.46 -12.53
C LEU A 247 -5.17 4.70 -13.18
N ALA A 248 -4.39 5.48 -12.42
CA ALA A 248 -3.70 6.65 -12.96
C ALA A 248 -2.63 6.28 -13.99
N ALA A 249 -1.86 5.22 -13.74
CA ALA A 249 -0.88 4.71 -14.71
C ALA A 249 -1.57 4.17 -15.97
N GLU A 250 -2.62 3.39 -15.77
CA GLU A 250 -3.27 2.65 -16.85
C GLU A 250 -4.12 3.53 -17.76
N ARG A 251 -4.75 4.58 -17.22
CA ARG A 251 -5.41 5.61 -18.05
C ARG A 251 -4.43 6.27 -19.01
N ARG A 252 -3.22 6.61 -18.54
CA ARG A 252 -2.17 7.16 -19.42
C ARG A 252 -1.77 6.17 -20.50
N ARG A 253 -1.63 4.89 -20.14
CA ARG A 253 -1.33 3.83 -21.11
C ARG A 253 -2.43 3.67 -22.15
N LEU A 254 -3.71 3.73 -21.77
CA LEU A 254 -4.83 3.70 -22.72
C LEU A 254 -4.80 4.91 -23.67
N THR A 255 -4.43 6.11 -23.20
CA THR A 255 -4.27 7.26 -24.10
C THR A 255 -3.15 7.03 -25.11
N GLN A 256 -2.03 6.42 -24.70
CA GLN A 256 -0.94 6.08 -25.60
C GLN A 256 -1.35 5.00 -26.61
N LEU A 257 -2.08 3.97 -26.17
CA LEU A 257 -2.60 2.92 -27.05
C LEU A 257 -3.59 3.48 -28.07
N ALA A 258 -4.45 4.42 -27.70
CA ALA A 258 -5.36 5.08 -28.64
C ALA A 258 -4.59 5.73 -29.81
N ASN A 259 -3.51 6.45 -29.50
CA ASN A 259 -2.66 7.06 -30.52
C ASN A 259 -1.93 6.00 -31.36
N ALA A 260 -1.43 4.94 -30.73
CA ALA A 260 -0.77 3.83 -31.42
C ALA A 260 -1.73 3.09 -32.39
N ILE A 261 -3.00 2.90 -32.00
CA ILE A 261 -4.04 2.32 -32.86
C ILE A 261 -4.37 3.25 -34.03
N ALA A 262 -4.43 4.56 -33.78
CA ALA A 262 -4.68 5.55 -34.83
C ALA A 262 -3.57 5.54 -35.90
N ILE A 263 -2.31 5.40 -35.51
CA ILE A 263 -1.15 5.33 -36.42
C ILE A 263 -1.00 3.92 -37.01
N GLY A 264 -1.40 2.88 -36.28
CA GLY A 264 -1.24 1.47 -36.66
C GLY A 264 0.07 0.82 -36.21
N GLU A 265 0.87 1.46 -35.35
CA GLU A 265 2.14 0.93 -34.85
C GLU A 265 2.37 1.30 -33.38
N THR A 266 3.12 0.48 -32.64
CA THR A 266 3.53 0.84 -31.27
C THR A 266 4.53 1.98 -31.28
N PHE A 267 4.36 2.93 -30.36
CA PHE A 267 5.43 3.84 -29.92
C PHE A 267 6.57 3.01 -29.32
N GLY A 268 7.51 2.54 -30.15
CA GLY A 268 8.56 1.62 -29.71
C GLY A 268 9.79 1.52 -30.60
N LEU A 269 9.73 1.95 -31.87
CA LEU A 269 10.88 1.93 -32.81
C LEU A 269 11.03 3.23 -33.64
N GLY A 270 10.33 4.30 -33.27
CA GLY A 270 10.10 5.48 -34.12
C GLY A 270 10.71 6.80 -33.65
N LEU A 271 11.99 6.85 -33.26
CA LEU A 271 12.78 8.10 -33.38
C LEU A 271 13.61 8.14 -34.68
N GLY A 272 13.46 7.16 -35.58
CA GLY A 272 14.38 6.95 -36.71
C GLY A 272 13.77 6.88 -38.11
N THR A 273 12.47 7.09 -38.31
CA THR A 273 11.85 6.88 -39.65
C THR A 273 10.72 7.84 -39.99
N ILE A 274 10.88 9.14 -39.67
CA ILE A 274 10.32 10.17 -40.57
C ILE A 274 11.20 10.18 -41.83
N LYS A 275 11.11 9.11 -42.62
CA LYS A 275 11.72 9.04 -43.96
C LYS A 275 10.71 9.63 -44.92
N SER A 276 11.18 10.61 -45.68
CA SER A 276 10.55 11.25 -46.85
C SER A 276 9.31 12.11 -46.61
N LEU A 277 9.52 13.34 -46.14
CA LEU A 277 9.00 14.47 -46.90
C LEU A 277 10.10 14.91 -47.89
N PRO A 278 9.80 15.11 -49.18
CA PRO A 278 10.77 15.68 -50.11
C PRO A 278 11.03 17.13 -49.70
N VAL A 279 12.23 17.39 -49.18
CA VAL A 279 12.76 18.74 -49.07
C VAL A 279 13.00 19.20 -50.51
N LEU A 280 12.15 20.13 -50.98
CA LEU A 280 12.51 20.95 -52.12
C LEU A 280 13.75 21.74 -51.72
N GLU A 281 14.85 21.39 -52.37
CA GLU A 281 16.09 22.11 -52.39
C GLU A 281 15.80 23.52 -52.93
N ASN A 282 15.70 24.50 -52.02
CA ASN A 282 15.96 25.88 -52.36
C ASN A 282 16.92 26.45 -51.34
N SER A 283 18.12 26.68 -51.86
CA SER A 283 19.22 27.36 -51.25
C SER A 283 18.75 28.71 -50.74
N GLU A 284 18.85 28.95 -49.44
CA GLU A 284 19.26 30.24 -48.91
C GLU A 284 19.67 30.10 -47.45
N LYS A 285 20.92 30.49 -47.20
CA LYS A 285 21.53 30.62 -45.89
C LYS A 285 20.67 31.55 -45.03
N GLN A 286 20.02 31.00 -44.01
CA GLN A 286 19.71 31.75 -42.80
C GLN A 286 19.95 30.84 -41.59
N GLN A 287 21.18 30.96 -41.06
CA GLN A 287 21.43 30.74 -39.65
C GLN A 287 20.36 31.51 -38.86
N ARG A 288 19.45 30.79 -38.22
CA ARG A 288 18.64 31.35 -37.14
C ARG A 288 19.34 31.01 -35.83
N SER A 289 20.08 32.02 -35.37
CA SER A 289 20.27 32.47 -33.98
C SER A 289 20.38 31.35 -32.95
N GLU A 290 21.59 31.00 -32.53
CA GLU A 290 22.22 31.65 -31.36
C GLU A 290 21.19 31.89 -30.26
N SER A 291 21.06 30.89 -29.39
CA SER A 291 20.58 31.08 -28.04
C SER A 291 21.39 32.21 -27.42
N ASN A 292 20.74 33.33 -27.07
CA ASN A 292 21.27 34.41 -26.24
C ASN A 292 21.52 33.89 -24.82
N VAL A 293 22.37 32.90 -24.69
CA VAL A 293 22.82 32.37 -23.42
C VAL A 293 24.24 32.89 -23.29
N SER A 294 24.47 33.69 -22.24
CA SER A 294 25.78 34.26 -21.93
C SER A 294 26.88 33.19 -22.08
N ALA A 295 27.97 33.54 -22.77
CA ALA A 295 28.99 32.59 -23.23
C ALA A 295 29.75 31.86 -22.10
N THR A 296 29.45 32.20 -20.83
CA THR A 296 30.04 31.60 -19.64
C THR A 296 28.93 31.16 -18.68
N PRO A 297 28.79 29.85 -18.40
CA PRO A 297 27.89 29.38 -17.36
C PRO A 297 28.37 29.91 -16.00
N ILE A 298 27.41 30.33 -15.16
CA ILE A 298 27.69 30.85 -13.82
C ILE A 298 28.06 29.71 -12.88
N ALA A 299 27.49 28.52 -13.12
CA ALA A 299 27.87 27.32 -12.41
C ALA A 299 27.77 26.08 -13.32
N ILE A 300 28.76 25.20 -13.18
CA ILE A 300 28.81 23.89 -13.83
C ILE A 300 28.82 22.84 -12.72
N PHE A 301 27.84 21.93 -12.75
CA PHE A 301 27.71 20.88 -11.77
C PHE A 301 27.89 19.53 -12.43
N ARG A 302 28.81 18.72 -11.88
CA ARG A 302 28.98 17.32 -12.26
C ARG A 302 28.15 16.47 -11.31
N VAL A 303 27.24 15.66 -11.83
CA VAL A 303 26.31 14.91 -10.99
C VAL A 303 26.93 13.59 -10.51
N ASN A 304 27.95 13.71 -9.66
CA ASN A 304 28.51 12.56 -8.92
C ASN A 304 28.42 12.74 -7.39
N GLU A 305 28.20 13.96 -6.88
CA GLU A 305 28.04 14.22 -5.44
C GLU A 305 26.81 15.10 -5.17
N LEU A 306 25.69 14.46 -4.84
CA LEU A 306 24.39 15.10 -4.60
C LEU A 306 24.31 15.89 -3.28
N GLU A 307 25.33 15.87 -2.43
CA GLU A 307 25.26 16.48 -1.09
C GLU A 307 26.01 17.81 -0.94
N LYS A 308 26.84 18.21 -1.92
CA LYS A 308 27.67 19.44 -1.83
C LYS A 308 27.34 20.52 -2.86
N TYR A 309 26.40 20.28 -3.78
CA TYR A 309 26.11 21.24 -4.85
C TYR A 309 25.24 22.42 -4.40
N GLN A 310 24.44 22.26 -3.34
CA GLN A 310 23.47 23.27 -2.89
C GLN A 310 24.17 24.56 -2.43
N GLN A 311 25.26 24.45 -1.69
CA GLN A 311 25.98 25.62 -1.17
C GLN A 311 26.64 26.43 -2.31
N SER A 312 27.21 25.74 -3.31
CA SER A 312 27.81 26.36 -4.49
C SER A 312 26.75 27.00 -5.41
N LEU A 313 25.62 26.32 -5.61
CA LEU A 313 24.50 26.83 -6.39
C LEU A 313 23.90 28.09 -5.76
N PHE A 314 23.68 28.08 -4.44
CA PHE A 314 23.14 29.23 -3.74
C PHE A 314 24.09 30.42 -3.81
N GLY A 315 25.40 30.21 -3.61
CA GLY A 315 26.39 31.28 -3.73
C GLY A 315 26.40 31.89 -5.14
N ALA A 316 26.35 31.04 -6.18
CA ALA A 316 26.33 31.47 -7.58
C ALA A 316 25.05 32.23 -7.94
N VAL A 317 23.89 31.74 -7.50
CA VAL A 317 22.58 32.37 -7.75
C VAL A 317 22.44 33.68 -6.98
N SER A 318 22.86 33.71 -5.71
CA SER A 318 22.78 34.92 -4.88
C SER A 318 23.69 36.02 -5.43
N ALA A 319 24.92 35.69 -5.82
CA ALA A 319 25.82 36.65 -6.45
C ALA A 319 25.29 37.18 -7.80
N ALA A 320 24.55 36.34 -8.55
CA ALA A 320 23.88 36.76 -9.78
C ALA A 320 22.69 37.69 -9.49
N LEU A 321 21.87 37.38 -8.48
CA LEU A 321 20.74 38.22 -8.05
C LEU A 321 21.17 39.54 -7.44
N ASP A 322 22.28 39.56 -6.68
CA ASP A 322 22.88 40.78 -6.13
C ASP A 322 23.30 41.75 -7.23
N LYS A 323 23.75 41.21 -8.38
CA LYS A 323 24.16 41.99 -9.54
C LYS A 323 22.99 42.39 -10.43
N ALA A 324 22.01 41.51 -10.58
CA ALA A 324 20.84 41.69 -11.45
C ALA A 324 19.58 41.10 -10.78
N PRO A 325 18.75 41.93 -10.13
CA PRO A 325 17.59 41.45 -9.37
C PRO A 325 16.45 40.90 -10.26
N GLU A 326 16.47 41.19 -11.56
CA GLU A 326 15.50 40.69 -12.56
C GLU A 326 16.04 39.52 -13.39
N ALA A 327 17.21 38.96 -13.05
CA ALA A 327 17.82 37.88 -13.83
C ALA A 327 16.90 36.65 -13.96
N THR A 328 16.87 36.08 -15.15
CA THR A 328 16.25 34.80 -15.45
C THR A 328 17.31 33.72 -15.54
N PHE A 329 16.99 32.49 -15.13
CA PHE A 329 17.96 31.40 -15.09
C PHE A 329 17.56 30.29 -16.07
N THR A 330 18.51 29.89 -16.90
CA THR A 330 18.37 28.77 -17.84
C THR A 330 19.24 27.61 -17.36
N LEU A 331 18.59 26.49 -17.03
CA LEU A 331 19.25 25.24 -16.70
C LEU A 331 19.43 24.42 -17.97
N VAL A 332 20.68 24.18 -18.37
CA VAL A 332 21.01 23.32 -19.51
C VAL A 332 21.45 21.96 -18.99
N ALA A 333 20.62 20.95 -19.23
CA ALA A 333 20.92 19.54 -19.05
C ALA A 333 21.90 19.09 -20.12
N VAL A 334 23.14 18.79 -19.77
CA VAL A 334 24.14 18.29 -20.73
C VAL A 334 24.43 16.80 -20.51
N SER A 335 24.18 15.99 -21.54
CA SER A 335 24.45 14.54 -21.54
C SER A 335 25.50 14.16 -22.58
N SER A 336 26.39 13.23 -22.23
CA SER A 336 27.32 12.62 -23.18
C SER A 336 26.59 11.87 -24.30
N THR A 337 27.05 12.04 -25.55
CA THR A 337 26.63 11.23 -26.70
C THR A 337 27.50 9.98 -26.90
N ALA A 338 28.44 9.69 -25.99
CA ALA A 338 29.28 8.50 -26.08
C ALA A 338 28.51 7.23 -25.68
N GLY A 339 28.89 6.07 -26.24
CA GLY A 339 28.33 4.76 -25.88
C GLY A 339 27.13 4.31 -26.71
N ASN A 340 26.51 3.20 -26.30
CA ASN A 340 25.40 2.56 -27.01
C ASN A 340 24.08 3.34 -26.86
N ALA A 341 23.12 3.14 -27.76
CA ALA A 341 21.83 3.85 -27.75
C ALA A 341 21.07 3.72 -26.40
N SER A 342 21.15 2.56 -25.75
CA SER A 342 20.55 2.35 -24.42
C SER A 342 21.24 3.16 -23.33
N GLU A 343 22.56 3.25 -23.34
CA GLU A 343 23.33 4.04 -22.36
C GLU A 343 23.09 5.54 -22.56
N GLN A 344 22.94 5.99 -23.81
CA GLN A 344 22.60 7.38 -24.12
C GLN A 344 21.21 7.74 -23.59
N ALA A 345 20.22 6.85 -23.76
CA ALA A 345 18.87 7.04 -23.24
C ALA A 345 18.85 7.08 -21.70
N GLU A 346 19.59 6.19 -21.04
CA GLU A 346 19.70 6.16 -19.58
C GLU A 346 20.36 7.44 -19.04
N ARG A 347 21.47 7.89 -19.64
CA ARG A 347 22.13 9.13 -19.26
C ARG A 347 21.21 10.33 -19.45
N ALA A 348 20.47 10.40 -20.56
CA ALA A 348 19.50 11.47 -20.80
C ALA A 348 18.39 11.48 -19.71
N ALA A 349 17.84 10.32 -19.35
CA ALA A 349 16.84 10.21 -18.28
C ALA A 349 17.43 10.62 -16.91
N ASN A 350 18.65 10.19 -16.61
CA ASN A 350 19.35 10.57 -15.38
C ASN A 350 19.58 12.09 -15.28
N VAL A 351 19.98 12.76 -16.38
CA VAL A 351 20.17 14.23 -16.38
C VAL A 351 18.86 14.94 -16.11
N GLN A 352 17.74 14.49 -16.70
CA GLN A 352 16.42 15.08 -16.47
C GLN A 352 15.97 14.98 -15.01
N ASN A 353 16.18 13.81 -14.39
CA ASN A 353 15.90 13.61 -12.98
C ASN A 353 16.76 14.53 -12.10
N ASN A 354 18.03 14.70 -12.45
CA ASN A 354 18.95 15.56 -11.72
C ASN A 354 18.58 17.05 -11.87
N VAL A 355 18.21 17.51 -13.06
CA VAL A 355 17.72 18.88 -13.28
C VAL A 355 16.43 19.14 -12.51
N SER A 356 15.52 18.17 -12.47
CA SER A 356 14.27 18.30 -11.69
C SER A 356 14.54 18.48 -10.19
N LYS A 357 15.56 17.79 -9.64
CA LYS A 357 15.99 17.98 -8.24
C LYS A 357 16.58 19.36 -8.01
N VAL A 358 17.45 19.83 -8.90
CA VAL A 358 18.04 21.18 -8.81
C VAL A 358 16.96 22.25 -8.90
N MET A 359 16.01 22.11 -9.82
CA MET A 359 14.88 23.01 -9.98
C MET A 359 14.01 23.05 -8.72
N SER A 360 13.68 21.89 -8.15
CA SER A 360 12.95 21.78 -6.88
C SER A 360 13.70 22.46 -5.72
N SER A 361 15.03 22.28 -5.67
CA SER A 361 15.89 22.95 -4.67
C SER A 361 15.93 24.47 -4.84
N LEU A 362 15.90 24.99 -6.07
CA LEU A 362 15.84 26.44 -6.31
C LEU A 362 14.49 27.03 -5.91
N ILE A 363 13.41 26.30 -6.20
CA ILE A 363 12.04 26.69 -5.83
C ILE A 363 11.86 26.65 -4.31
N SER A 364 12.34 25.61 -3.63
CA SER A 364 12.23 25.50 -2.16
C SER A 364 13.02 26.58 -1.42
N MET A 365 14.04 27.14 -2.07
CA MET A 365 14.84 28.27 -1.57
C MET A 365 14.22 29.65 -1.91
N GLY A 366 13.04 29.68 -2.53
CA GLY A 366 12.27 30.91 -2.77
C GLY A 366 12.41 31.49 -4.17
N MET A 367 13.00 30.78 -5.13
CA MET A 367 13.03 31.22 -6.53
C MET A 367 11.66 31.01 -7.21
N PRO A 368 11.07 32.06 -7.83
CA PRO A 368 9.84 31.91 -8.60
C PRO A 368 10.07 30.99 -9.82
N ALA A 369 9.16 30.03 -10.03
CA ALA A 369 9.23 29.08 -11.14
C ALA A 369 9.21 29.78 -12.52
N ASP A 370 8.56 30.94 -12.62
CA ASP A 370 8.47 31.72 -13.87
C ASP A 370 9.82 32.28 -14.35
N ARG A 371 10.82 32.34 -13.46
CA ARG A 371 12.18 32.79 -13.79
C ARG A 371 13.12 31.65 -14.17
N LEU A 372 12.63 30.41 -14.20
CA LEU A 372 13.40 29.21 -14.49
C LEU A 372 12.99 28.65 -15.85
N SER A 373 13.98 28.45 -16.72
CA SER A 373 13.80 27.70 -17.97
C SER A 373 14.74 26.49 -18.01
N VAL A 374 14.30 25.41 -18.68
CA VAL A 374 15.09 24.18 -18.81
C VAL A 374 15.33 23.93 -20.30
N SER A 375 16.58 23.67 -20.65
CA SER A 375 17.01 23.29 -22.00
C SER A 375 17.87 22.02 -21.94
N THR A 376 17.89 21.26 -23.02
CA THR A 376 18.65 20.01 -23.13
C THR A 376 19.68 20.12 -24.23
N LEU A 377 20.89 19.63 -23.96
CA LEU A 377 21.99 19.64 -24.91
C LEU A 377 22.74 18.31 -24.84
N ALA A 378 22.95 17.68 -25.99
CA ALA A 378 23.75 16.46 -26.09
C ALA A 378 25.11 16.81 -26.71
N VAL A 379 26.21 16.55 -25.99
CA VAL A 379 27.55 16.97 -26.41
C VAL A 379 28.53 15.80 -26.29
N ALA A 380 29.35 15.60 -27.32
CA ALA A 380 30.34 14.53 -27.37
C ALA A 380 31.58 14.78 -26.49
N SER A 381 31.82 16.02 -26.05
CA SER A 381 33.02 16.44 -25.32
C SER A 381 32.96 16.17 -23.81
N ILE A 382 31.91 15.53 -23.31
CA ILE A 382 31.69 15.26 -21.88
C ILE A 382 31.58 13.75 -21.69
N GLU A 383 32.20 13.21 -20.64
CA GLU A 383 32.22 11.76 -20.40
C GLU A 383 30.92 11.25 -19.74
N ASN A 384 30.25 12.08 -18.94
CA ASN A 384 29.07 11.70 -18.16
C ASN A 384 27.92 12.70 -18.32
N THR A 385 27.43 13.25 -17.21
CA THR A 385 26.29 14.16 -17.15
C THR A 385 26.67 15.41 -16.37
N GLU A 386 26.30 16.58 -16.88
CA GLU A 386 26.52 17.85 -16.18
C GLU A 386 25.34 18.79 -16.36
N ILE A 387 25.15 19.66 -15.38
CA ILE A 387 24.12 20.70 -15.40
C ILE A 387 24.85 22.03 -15.47
N ARG A 388 24.52 22.84 -16.48
CA ARG A 388 25.06 24.19 -16.62
C ARG A 388 23.96 25.19 -16.34
N VAL A 389 24.22 26.11 -15.41
CA VAL A 389 23.28 27.19 -15.09
C VAL A 389 23.80 28.47 -15.71
N TYR A 390 22.93 29.11 -16.47
CA TYR A 390 23.16 30.42 -17.07
C TYR A 390 22.17 31.41 -16.47
N ALA A 391 22.61 32.64 -16.22
CA ALA A 391 21.68 33.74 -16.02
C ALA A 391 21.70 34.65 -17.25
N ASP A 392 20.53 35.17 -17.56
CA ASP A 392 20.26 36.19 -18.57
C ASP A 392 19.62 37.41 -17.89
#